data_AF-A0A519PQ69-F1
#
_entry.id   AF-A0A519PQ69-F1
#
_cell.length_a   1.000
_cell.length_b   1.000
_cell.length_c   1.000
_cell.angle_alpha   90.00
_cell.angle_beta   90.00
_cell.angle_gamma   90.00
#
_symmetry.space_group_name_H-M   'P 1'
#
loop_
_entity.id
_entity.type
_entity.pdbx_description
1 polymer ?
#
loop_
_entity_poly.entity_id
_entity_poly.type
_entity_poly.pdbx_seq_one_letter_code
_entity_poly.pdbx_strand_id
1 'polypeptide(L)' 'GKPSAMEESMLDFAENVEPNSRLSCQIRATDALDGLVVRLPENQH' A
#
# COMPACT_ATOMS: atom_id res chain seq x y z
N GLY A 1 6.68 6.93 -2.94
CA GLY A 1 7.82 6.51 -2.09
C GLY A 1 7.95 5.00 -2.15
N LYS A 2 9.15 4.47 -1.88
CA LYS A 2 9.36 3.01 -1.78
C LYS A 2 8.79 2.47 -0.46
N PRO A 3 8.34 1.21 -0.40
CA PRO A 3 7.97 0.56 0.85
C PRO A 3 9.14 0.55 1.84
N SER A 4 8.84 0.51 3.14
CA SER A 4 9.85 0.23 4.16
C SER A 4 10.12 -1.27 4.25
N ALA A 5 11.25 -1.69 4.81
CA ALA A 5 11.54 -3.12 5.00
C ALA A 5 10.46 -3.86 5.83
N MET A 6 9.86 -3.17 6.80
CA MET A 6 8.73 -3.71 7.57
C MET A 6 7.48 -3.85 6.70
N GLU A 7 7.23 -2.89 5.82
CA GLU A 7 6.12 -2.93 4.88
C GLU A 7 6.28 -4.05 3.86
N GLU A 8 7.50 -4.24 3.30
CA GLU A 8 7.82 -5.35 2.40
C GLU A 8 7.53 -6.69 3.07
N SER A 9 8.00 -6.88 4.31
CA SER A 9 7.75 -8.13 5.04
C SER A 9 6.27 -8.41 5.31
N MET A 10 5.43 -7.38 5.43
CA MET A 10 3.98 -7.55 5.60
C MET A 10 3.28 -7.80 4.26
N LEU A 11 3.74 -7.15 3.19
CA LEU A 11 3.24 -7.37 1.83
C LEU A 11 3.55 -8.80 1.36
N ASP A 12 4.64 -9.42 1.81
CA ASP A 12 4.95 -10.83 1.50
C ASP A 12 3.84 -11.82 1.96
N PHE A 13 2.99 -11.43 2.92
CA PHE A 13 1.85 -12.24 3.37
C PHE A 13 0.55 -11.94 2.62
N ALA A 14 0.49 -10.84 1.86
CA ALA A 14 -0.71 -10.46 1.13
C ALA A 14 -0.80 -11.21 -0.20
N GLU A 15 -2.01 -11.62 -0.56
CA GLU A 15 -2.26 -12.20 -1.89
C GLU A 15 -2.31 -11.09 -2.96
N ASN A 16 -1.92 -11.44 -4.19
CA ASN A 16 -2.01 -10.56 -5.37
C ASN A 16 -1.30 -9.20 -5.21
N VAL A 17 -0.12 -9.17 -4.58
CA VAL A 17 0.72 -7.97 -4.49
C VAL A 17 1.22 -7.55 -5.87
N GLU A 18 0.98 -6.28 -6.23
CA GLU A 18 1.45 -5.63 -7.44
C GLU A 18 2.65 -4.70 -7.11
N PRO A 19 3.48 -4.29 -8.10
CA PRO A 19 4.61 -3.39 -7.86
C PRO A 19 4.26 -2.03 -7.22
N ASN A 20 2.99 -1.62 -7.30
CA ASN A 20 2.45 -0.40 -6.69
C ASN A 20 1.66 -0.65 -5.39
N SER A 21 1.55 -1.89 -4.92
CA SER A 21 0.90 -2.23 -3.65
C SER A 21 1.63 -1.58 -2.47
N ARG A 22 0.85 -1.03 -1.53
CA ARG A 22 1.32 -0.35 -0.33
C ARG A 22 0.36 -0.60 0.82
N LEU A 23 0.86 -0.57 2.05
CA LEU A 23 0.01 -0.56 3.24
C LEU A 23 -0.53 0.85 3.46
N SER A 24 -1.86 1.00 3.41
CA SER A 24 -2.53 2.31 3.51
C SER A 24 -2.20 3.04 4.82
N CYS A 25 -2.04 2.31 5.93
CA CYS A 25 -1.67 2.87 7.23
C CYS A 25 -0.27 3.52 7.25
N GLN A 26 0.61 3.17 6.30
CA GLN A 26 1.95 3.74 6.16
C GLN A 26 1.98 4.94 5.19
N ILE A 27 0.87 5.25 4.51
CA ILE A 27 0.74 6.42 3.63
C ILE A 27 0.15 7.57 4.44
N ARG A 28 0.98 8.57 4.74
CA ARG A 28 0.49 9.79 5.39
C ARG A 28 -0.25 10.66 4.38
N ALA A 29 -1.52 10.95 4.66
CA ALA A 29 -2.30 11.92 3.88
C ALA A 29 -1.69 13.32 4.03
N THR A 30 -1.39 13.95 2.89
CA THR A 30 -0.87 15.32 2.78
C THR A 30 -1.53 15.99 1.58
N ASP A 31 -1.44 17.33 1.49
CA ASP A 31 -2.02 18.08 0.36
C ASP A 31 -1.43 17.67 -0.99
N ALA A 32 -0.20 17.13 -1.01
CA ALA A 32 0.42 16.58 -2.22
C ALA A 32 -0.26 15.31 -2.75
N LEU A 33 -1.16 14.70 -1.97
CA LEU A 33 -1.94 13.52 -2.33
C LEU A 33 -3.41 13.85 -2.60
N ASP A 34 -3.78 15.13 -2.70
CA ASP A 34 -5.14 15.51 -3.09
C ASP A 34 -5.46 14.96 -4.48
N GLY A 35 -6.61 14.28 -4.60
CA GLY A 35 -7.01 13.55 -5.80
C GLY A 35 -6.37 12.17 -6.00
N LEU A 36 -5.61 11.63 -5.03
CA LEU A 36 -5.07 10.27 -5.10
C LEU A 36 -6.21 9.23 -5.18
N VAL A 37 -6.17 8.38 -6.19
CA VAL A 37 -7.07 7.22 -6.34
C VAL A 37 -6.28 5.94 -6.03
N VAL A 38 -6.85 5.08 -5.19
CA VAL A 38 -6.28 3.77 -4.87
C VAL A 38 -7.28 2.66 -5.22
N ARG A 39 -6.76 1.49 -5.58
CA ARG A 39 -7.56 0.29 -5.84
C ARG A 39 -7.38 -0.66 -4.66
N LEU A 40 -8.49 -1.14 -4.11
CA LEU A 40 -8.47 -2.16 -3.08
C LEU A 40 -8.33 -3.54 -3.74
N PRO A 41 -7.59 -4.48 -3.14
CA PRO A 41 -7.55 -5.86 -3.60
C PRO A 41 -8.87 -6.56 -3.29
N GLU A 42 -9.06 -7.74 -3.88
CA GLU A 42 -10.30 -8.51 -3.77
C GLU A 42 -10.55 -9.10 -2.37
N ASN A 43 -9.48 -9.30 -1.57
CA ASN A 43 -9.55 -9.79 -0.20
C ASN A 43 -8.45 -9.14 0.67
N GLN A 44 -8.65 -9.12 1.99
CA GLN A 44 -7.79 -8.50 3.03
C GLN A 44 -7.53 -9.44 4.23
N HIS A 45 -7.99 -10.69 4.16
CA HIS A 45 -7.96 -11.66 5.26
C HIS A 45 -6.73 -12.57 5.24
#